data_AF-A0A924FE71-F1
#
_entry.id   AF-A0A924FE71-F1
#
_cell.length_a   1.000
_cell.length_b   1.000
_cell.length_c   1.000
_cell.angle_alpha   90.00
_cell.angle_beta   90.00
_cell.angle_gamma   90.00
#
_symmetry.space_group_name_H-M   'P 1'
#
loop_
_entity.id
_entity.type
_entity.pdbx_description
1 polymer ?
#
loop_
_entity_poly.entity_id
_entity_poly.type
_entity_poly.pdbx_seq_one_letter_code
_entity_poly.pdbx_strand_id
1 'polypeptide(L)'
;DGLKARIIVDDLRKYYIHQLTLDGVRGQEGSYSLVHPIAYYTLNNIPTGEKLSISEVSTTNSAGPRSATAPAKTEPVKITPAKTVKGAKVTEGGKPKLIEGQTVTMAKAPTYDEVKGLLTKHTCLACHQTNKRQVGPAYVDVAKRKYTNDQIVDLIYNPKPEHWPDYTQMAAMPQVPKADALKIAAWINSLK
;
A
#
# COMPACT_ATOMS: atom_id res chain seq x y z
N ASP A 1 -0.17 3.45 36.19
CA ASP A 1 -1.43 3.68 35.44
C ASP A 1 -1.51 2.85 34.15
N GLY A 2 -0.40 2.30 33.63
CA GLY A 2 -0.39 1.55 32.37
C GLY A 2 -0.46 2.46 31.14
N LEU A 3 -0.43 3.78 31.33
CA LEU A 3 -0.55 4.78 30.27
C LEU A 3 0.80 5.41 29.89
N LYS A 4 1.88 5.04 30.59
CA LYS A 4 3.23 5.56 30.36
C LYS A 4 4.20 4.42 30.14
N ALA A 5 5.06 4.56 29.14
CA ALA A 5 6.19 3.69 28.87
C ALA A 5 7.48 4.51 28.83
N ARG A 6 8.59 3.94 29.30
CA ARG A 6 9.93 4.47 29.06
C ARG A 6 10.63 3.55 28.07
N ILE A 7 11.25 4.13 27.07
CA ILE A 7 11.90 3.41 25.97
C ILE A 7 13.35 3.88 25.90
N ILE A 8 14.28 2.94 25.81
CA ILE A 8 15.69 3.22 25.54
C ILE A 8 15.87 3.12 24.03
N VAL A 9 16.37 4.20 23.42
CA VAL A 9 16.59 4.29 21.97
C VAL A 9 17.97 4.88 21.75
N ASP A 10 18.75 4.24 20.89
CA ASP A 10 20.08 4.70 20.52
C ASP A 10 20.02 5.81 19.44
N ASP A 11 21.10 6.59 19.31
CA ASP A 11 21.30 7.57 18.23
C ASP A 11 20.21 8.65 18.03
N LEU A 12 19.57 9.08 19.12
CA LEU A 12 18.62 10.19 19.08
C LEU A 12 19.31 11.48 18.62
N ARG A 13 18.74 12.12 17.60
CA ARG A 13 19.19 13.40 17.03
C ARG A 13 18.08 14.45 17.10
N LYS A 14 18.45 15.67 17.52
CA LYS A 14 17.51 16.80 17.58
C LYS A 14 17.10 17.21 16.16
N TYR A 15 15.83 17.58 15.99
CA TYR A 15 15.22 18.01 14.71
C TYR A 15 15.18 16.94 13.59
N TYR A 16 15.47 15.68 13.91
CA TYR A 16 15.27 14.56 12.99
C TYR A 16 13.92 13.89 13.24
N ILE A 17 13.34 13.35 12.16
CA ILE A 17 12.16 12.49 12.23
C ILE A 17 12.63 11.09 12.59
N HIS A 18 12.17 10.59 13.72
CA HIS A 18 12.41 9.23 14.19
C HIS A 18 11.15 8.40 14.01
N GLN A 19 11.33 7.15 13.59
CA GLN A 19 10.25 6.17 13.47
C GLN A 19 10.28 5.24 14.68
N LEU A 20 9.15 5.12 15.37
CA LEU A 20 8.93 4.16 16.43
C LEU A 20 7.94 3.10 15.96
N THR A 21 8.35 1.83 15.99
CA THR A 21 7.48 0.70 15.67
C THR A 21 7.18 -0.10 16.95
N LEU A 22 5.90 -0.20 17.30
CA LEU A 22 5.40 -0.80 18.55
C LEU A 22 4.75 -2.15 18.30
N ASP A 23 5.52 -3.08 17.72
CA ASP A 23 5.03 -4.43 17.45
C ASP A 23 4.82 -5.23 18.75
N GLY A 24 3.68 -5.89 18.85
CA GLY A 24 3.35 -6.74 20.00
C GLY A 24 2.70 -6.01 21.19
N VAL A 25 2.53 -4.69 21.14
CA VAL A 25 1.69 -3.97 22.11
C VAL A 25 0.23 -4.34 21.88
N ARG A 26 -0.45 -4.76 22.94
CA ARG A 26 -1.86 -5.16 22.92
C ARG A 26 -2.64 -4.45 24.00
N GLY A 27 -3.92 -4.19 23.72
CA GLY A 27 -4.86 -3.71 24.72
C GLY A 27 -5.01 -4.74 25.85
N GLN A 28 -5.11 -4.27 27.10
CA GLN A 28 -5.33 -5.16 28.24
C GLN A 28 -6.67 -5.89 28.14
N GLU A 29 -7.70 -5.19 27.66
CA GLU A 29 -9.00 -5.78 27.38
C GLU A 29 -9.05 -6.30 25.93
N GLY A 30 -9.42 -7.57 25.77
CA GLY A 30 -9.62 -8.19 24.45
C GLY A 30 -8.35 -8.53 23.66
N SER A 31 -7.15 -8.18 24.16
CA SER A 31 -5.85 -8.47 23.50
C SER A 31 -5.73 -7.95 22.06
N TYR A 32 -6.46 -6.89 21.72
CA TYR A 32 -6.40 -6.29 20.39
C TYR A 32 -5.02 -5.69 20.11
N SER A 33 -4.50 -5.93 18.91
CA SER A 33 -3.29 -5.27 18.42
C SER A 33 -3.54 -3.80 18.09
N LEU A 34 -2.48 -2.99 18.15
CA LEU A 34 -2.53 -1.61 17.67
C LEU A 34 -2.93 -1.56 16.19
N VAL A 35 -3.91 -0.72 15.87
CA VAL A 35 -4.32 -0.45 14.47
C VAL A 35 -3.19 0.22 13.68
N HIS A 36 -2.40 1.05 14.36
CA HIS A 36 -1.25 1.74 13.80
C HIS A 36 0.00 1.44 14.65
N PRO A 37 0.84 0.47 14.25
CA PRO A 37 2.04 0.13 15.00
C PRO A 37 3.17 1.14 14.80
N ILE A 38 3.09 2.00 13.78
CA ILE A 38 4.14 2.95 13.41
C ILE A 38 3.76 4.36 13.86
N ALA A 39 4.64 5.01 14.61
CA ALA A 39 4.55 6.41 14.99
C ALA A 39 5.80 7.17 14.53
N TYR A 40 5.62 8.40 14.05
CA TYR A 40 6.72 9.31 13.72
C TYR A 40 6.77 10.44 14.73
N TYR A 41 7.97 10.76 15.21
CA TYR A 41 8.16 11.85 16.17
C TYR A 41 9.45 12.60 15.92
N THR A 42 9.46 13.87 16.31
CA THR A 42 10.62 14.76 16.22
C THR A 42 10.95 15.27 17.61
N LEU A 43 12.23 15.25 17.97
CA LEU A 43 12.71 15.75 19.26
C LEU A 43 13.31 17.15 19.10
N ASN A 44 12.70 18.14 19.73
CA ASN A 44 13.24 19.50 19.78
C ASN A 44 14.40 19.61 20.79
N ASN A 45 14.33 18.84 21.88
CA ASN A 45 15.40 18.77 22.87
C ASN A 45 15.60 17.32 23.34
N ILE A 46 16.86 16.95 23.57
CA ILE A 46 17.22 15.63 24.13
C ILE A 46 17.68 15.92 25.56
N PRO A 47 16.99 15.39 26.58
CA PRO A 47 17.40 15.58 27.96
C PRO A 47 18.76 14.91 28.19
N THR A 48 19.70 15.63 28.79
CA THR A 48 21.05 15.14 29.13
C THR A 48 21.10 14.43 30.49
N GLY A 49 19.96 14.01 31.01
CA GLY A 49 19.84 13.34 32.30
C GLY A 49 20.39 11.92 32.29
N GLU A 50 20.38 11.30 33.47
CA GLU A 50 20.73 9.91 33.65
C GLU A 50 19.85 9.02 32.75
N LYS A 51 20.50 8.24 31.88
CA LYS A 51 19.82 7.28 31.02
C LYS A 51 19.43 6.07 31.88
N LEU A 52 18.24 5.51 31.65
CA LEU A 52 17.87 4.26 32.31
C LEU A 52 18.90 3.18 32.00
N SER A 53 19.33 2.45 33.02
CA SER A 53 20.22 1.31 32.87
C SER A 53 19.48 0.17 32.19
N ILE A 54 20.17 -0.53 31.28
CA ILE A 54 19.63 -1.72 30.58
C ILE A 54 19.29 -2.86 31.56
N SER A 55 19.90 -2.83 32.76
CA SER A 55 19.66 -3.84 33.81
C SER A 55 18.35 -3.62 34.57
N GLU A 56 17.76 -2.43 34.46
CA GLU A 56 16.54 -2.04 35.18
C GLU A 56 15.29 -2.10 34.28
N VAL A 57 15.46 -2.35 32.98
CA VAL A 57 14.35 -2.45 32.04
C VAL A 57 13.78 -3.86 32.00
N SER A 58 12.46 -3.93 31.95
CA SER A 58 11.74 -5.19 31.76
C SER A 58 11.93 -5.67 30.33
N THR A 59 12.69 -6.76 30.14
CA THR A 59 12.78 -7.49 28.86
C THR A 59 11.76 -8.64 28.75
N THR A 60 10.93 -8.82 29.78
CA THR A 60 9.93 -9.88 29.84
C THR A 60 8.68 -9.51 29.03
N ASN A 61 8.35 -10.38 28.07
CA ASN A 61 7.06 -10.36 27.39
C ASN A 61 5.98 -10.81 28.38
N SER A 62 4.91 -10.04 28.57
CA SER A 62 3.80 -10.39 29.46
C SER A 62 3.00 -11.63 29.01
N ALA A 63 3.33 -12.21 27.85
CA ALA A 63 2.99 -13.59 27.58
C ALA A 63 3.77 -14.47 28.56
N GLY A 64 3.08 -15.02 29.57
CA GLY A 64 3.60 -16.12 30.39
C GLY A 64 4.29 -17.17 29.51
N PRO A 65 5.27 -17.91 30.03
CA PRO A 65 6.10 -18.81 29.23
C PRO A 65 5.17 -19.63 28.34
N ARG A 66 5.31 -19.47 27.01
CA ARG A 66 4.71 -20.42 26.09
C ARG A 66 5.22 -21.77 26.56
N SER A 67 4.30 -22.57 27.10
CA SER A 67 4.52 -24.00 27.27
C SER A 67 5.18 -24.47 26.00
N ALA A 68 6.40 -24.99 26.13
CA ALA A 68 7.15 -25.56 25.04
C ALA A 68 6.28 -26.67 24.43
N THR A 69 5.51 -26.29 23.42
CA THR A 69 4.78 -27.25 22.62
C THR A 69 5.86 -27.93 21.81
N ALA A 70 5.90 -29.25 21.96
CA ALA A 70 6.91 -30.16 21.45
C ALA A 70 7.45 -29.79 20.05
N PRO A 71 8.74 -30.04 19.76
CA PRO A 71 9.27 -29.87 18.41
C PRO A 71 8.43 -30.68 17.44
N ALA A 72 7.75 -29.99 16.52
CA ALA A 72 7.19 -30.59 15.34
C ALA A 72 8.34 -31.29 14.61
N LYS A 73 8.26 -32.61 14.53
CA LYS A 73 9.20 -33.46 13.82
C LYS A 73 9.39 -32.92 12.40
N THR A 74 10.57 -32.38 12.15
CA THR A 74 11.12 -32.19 10.82
C THR A 74 11.45 -33.56 10.25
N GLU A 75 10.56 -34.10 9.40
CA GLU A 75 10.99 -35.13 8.46
C GLU A 75 11.82 -34.46 7.33
N PRO A 76 12.99 -35.01 7.00
CA PRO A 76 13.94 -34.38 6.10
C PRO A 76 13.52 -34.64 4.64
N VAL A 77 13.09 -33.59 3.92
CA VAL A 77 13.09 -33.65 2.46
C VAL A 77 14.53 -33.52 1.98
N LYS A 78 15.03 -34.68 1.54
CA LYS A 78 16.33 -34.94 0.94
C LYS A 78 16.54 -34.03 -0.28
N ILE A 79 17.37 -33.00 -0.11
CA ILE A 79 17.97 -32.25 -1.22
C ILE A 79 19.19 -33.04 -1.68
N THR A 80 19.18 -33.50 -2.93
CA THR A 80 20.41 -33.92 -3.64
C THR A 80 20.82 -32.85 -4.66
N PRO A 81 22.12 -32.56 -4.80
CA PRO A 81 22.64 -31.35 -5.46
C PRO A 81 23.26 -31.63 -6.84
N ALA A 82 23.26 -30.62 -7.72
CA ALA A 82 24.32 -30.35 -8.72
C ALA A 82 24.02 -29.00 -9.39
N LYS A 83 24.74 -27.93 -9.03
CA LYS A 83 25.98 -27.44 -9.67
C LYS A 83 25.79 -26.75 -11.03
N THR A 84 25.92 -25.42 -10.94
CA THR A 84 26.83 -24.57 -11.72
C THR A 84 26.58 -24.42 -13.23
N VAL A 85 26.28 -23.19 -13.64
CA VAL A 85 27.22 -22.42 -14.47
C VAL A 85 26.99 -20.91 -14.31
N LYS A 86 28.09 -20.22 -14.02
CA LYS A 86 28.26 -18.77 -14.06
C LYS A 86 28.19 -18.30 -15.51
N GLY A 87 27.56 -17.14 -15.68
CA GLY A 87 28.13 -16.04 -16.47
C GLY A 87 27.73 -15.97 -17.94
N ALA A 88 26.97 -14.95 -18.29
CA ALA A 88 27.33 -14.01 -19.35
C ALA A 88 26.52 -12.73 -19.22
N LYS A 89 27.24 -11.62 -19.35
CA LYS A 89 26.84 -10.23 -19.21
C LYS A 89 26.31 -9.74 -20.57
N VAL A 90 25.34 -8.82 -20.51
CA VAL A 90 24.92 -7.80 -21.51
C VAL A 90 24.62 -8.22 -22.95
N THR A 91 23.44 -7.83 -23.44
CA THR A 91 23.33 -6.83 -24.51
C THR A 91 22.02 -6.05 -24.41
N GLU A 92 22.20 -4.74 -24.39
CA GLU A 92 21.27 -3.66 -24.65
C GLU A 92 20.71 -3.73 -26.08
N GLY A 93 19.47 -3.27 -26.28
CA GLY A 93 18.94 -2.91 -27.60
C GLY A 93 18.06 -3.94 -28.30
N GLY A 94 16.74 -3.78 -28.18
CA GLY A 94 15.78 -4.51 -29.01
C GLY A 94 14.33 -4.15 -28.68
N LYS A 95 13.78 -3.17 -29.40
CA LYS A 95 12.34 -2.84 -29.39
C LYS A 95 11.51 -4.12 -29.62
N PRO A 96 10.54 -4.47 -28.78
CA PRO A 96 9.51 -5.41 -29.18
C PRO A 96 8.53 -4.66 -30.09
N LYS A 97 8.71 -4.90 -31.38
CA LYS A 97 7.79 -4.60 -32.47
C LYS A 97 6.41 -5.19 -32.13
N LEU A 98 5.39 -4.37 -32.32
CA LEU A 98 3.98 -4.76 -32.32
C LEU A 98 3.80 -6.01 -33.19
N ILE A 99 3.24 -7.07 -32.61
CA ILE A 99 2.71 -8.17 -33.38
C ILE A 99 1.24 -7.81 -33.64
N GLU A 100 1.00 -7.24 -34.81
CA GLU A 100 -0.34 -7.14 -35.38
C GLU A 100 -0.91 -8.55 -35.56
N GLY A 101 -2.11 -8.77 -35.05
CA GLY A 101 -2.88 -9.97 -35.41
C GLY A 101 -3.32 -10.90 -34.28
N GLN A 102 -3.29 -10.49 -33.00
CA GLN A 102 -4.07 -11.18 -31.98
C GLN A 102 -5.43 -10.51 -31.81
N THR A 103 -6.42 -11.13 -32.43
CA THR A 103 -7.84 -10.84 -32.34
C THR A 103 -8.23 -10.54 -30.89
N VAL A 104 -8.59 -9.27 -30.64
CA VAL A 104 -9.22 -8.83 -29.40
C VAL A 104 -10.62 -9.42 -29.38
N THR A 105 -10.74 -10.62 -28.85
CA THR A 105 -12.02 -11.08 -28.32
C THR A 105 -12.39 -10.14 -27.18
N MET A 106 -13.33 -9.24 -27.43
CA MET A 106 -14.04 -8.53 -26.38
C MET A 106 -14.72 -9.57 -25.49
N ALA A 107 -14.11 -9.90 -24.36
CA ALA A 107 -14.73 -10.75 -23.37
C ALA A 107 -14.21 -10.37 -21.99
N LYS A 108 -15.13 -9.75 -21.24
CA LYS A 108 -15.04 -9.30 -19.85
C LYS A 108 -14.31 -7.98 -19.65
N ALA A 109 -15.08 -6.96 -19.27
CA ALA A 109 -14.50 -5.79 -18.61
C ALA A 109 -13.77 -6.26 -17.33
N PRO A 110 -12.70 -5.56 -16.91
CA PRO A 110 -11.97 -5.90 -15.70
C PRO A 110 -12.94 -5.96 -14.51
N THR A 111 -12.84 -7.00 -13.70
CA THR A 111 -13.61 -7.11 -12.47
C THR A 111 -13.06 -6.15 -11.43
N TYR A 112 -13.89 -5.75 -10.45
CA TYR A 112 -13.44 -4.82 -9.39
C TYR A 112 -12.17 -5.30 -8.68
N ASP A 113 -12.01 -6.60 -8.45
CA ASP A 113 -10.84 -7.18 -7.78
C ASP A 113 -9.54 -6.97 -8.56
N GLU A 114 -9.59 -7.03 -9.89
CA GLU A 114 -8.43 -6.82 -10.77
C GLU A 114 -7.97 -5.36 -10.78
N VAL A 115 -8.92 -4.43 -10.64
CA VAL A 115 -8.65 -2.98 -10.69
C VAL A 115 -8.44 -2.37 -9.32
N LYS A 116 -8.98 -2.97 -8.24
CA LYS A 116 -8.85 -2.47 -6.86
C LYS A 116 -7.40 -2.21 -6.46
N GLY A 117 -6.48 -3.07 -6.86
CA GLY A 117 -5.05 -2.88 -6.65
C GLY A 117 -4.51 -1.62 -7.34
N LEU A 118 -4.93 -1.40 -8.60
CA LEU A 118 -4.56 -0.20 -9.37
C LEU A 118 -5.18 1.07 -8.78
N LEU A 119 -6.46 1.02 -8.38
CA LEU A 119 -7.14 2.17 -7.78
C LEU A 119 -6.53 2.53 -6.42
N THR A 120 -6.11 1.54 -5.63
CA THR A 120 -5.40 1.79 -4.37
C THR A 120 -4.02 2.38 -4.64
N LYS A 121 -3.27 1.81 -5.58
CA LYS A 121 -1.91 2.24 -5.93
C LYS A 121 -1.85 3.68 -6.43
N HIS A 122 -2.84 4.09 -7.21
CA HIS A 122 -2.96 5.45 -7.75
C HIS A 122 -3.88 6.35 -6.91
N THR A 123 -4.20 5.92 -5.67
CA THR A 123 -4.95 6.70 -4.68
C THR A 123 -6.35 7.15 -5.15
N CYS A 124 -6.95 6.48 -6.13
CA CYS A 124 -8.25 6.84 -6.68
C CYS A 124 -9.39 6.60 -5.66
N LEU A 125 -9.26 5.59 -4.79
CA LEU A 125 -10.25 5.23 -3.76
C LEU A 125 -10.38 6.27 -2.62
N ALA A 126 -9.42 7.18 -2.49
CA ALA A 126 -9.48 8.21 -1.46
C ALA A 126 -10.59 9.23 -1.74
N CYS A 127 -10.81 9.55 -3.02
CA CYS A 127 -11.76 10.56 -3.45
C CYS A 127 -12.99 9.97 -4.14
N HIS A 128 -12.89 8.79 -4.75
CA HIS A 128 -13.97 8.15 -5.48
C HIS A 128 -14.33 6.80 -4.85
N GLN A 129 -15.61 6.45 -4.93
CA GLN A 129 -16.15 5.17 -4.50
C GLN A 129 -17.00 4.58 -5.62
N THR A 130 -17.25 3.28 -5.59
CA THR A 130 -18.03 2.61 -6.65
C THR A 130 -19.44 3.19 -6.75
N ASN A 131 -20.16 3.25 -5.62
CA ASN A 131 -21.60 3.57 -5.60
C ASN A 131 -21.97 4.79 -4.76
N LYS A 132 -21.01 5.36 -4.02
CA LYS A 132 -21.28 6.43 -3.05
C LYS A 132 -20.56 7.71 -3.45
N ARG A 133 -21.20 8.85 -3.19
CA ARG A 133 -20.56 10.15 -3.30
C ARG A 133 -19.51 10.30 -2.19
N GLN A 134 -18.32 10.77 -2.55
CA GLN A 134 -17.26 11.10 -1.59
C GLN A 134 -16.75 12.51 -1.92
N VAL A 135 -15.45 12.69 -2.16
CA VAL A 135 -14.88 13.97 -2.59
C VAL A 135 -15.18 14.19 -4.08
N GLY A 136 -15.08 13.12 -4.87
CA GLY A 136 -15.49 13.07 -6.26
C GLY A 136 -16.81 12.30 -6.45
N PRO A 137 -17.33 12.30 -7.70
CA PRO A 137 -18.51 11.52 -8.07
C PRO A 137 -18.26 10.01 -7.91
N ALA A 138 -19.33 9.25 -7.69
CA ALA A 138 -19.24 7.79 -7.68
C ALA A 138 -18.87 7.27 -9.08
N TYR A 139 -18.13 6.16 -9.17
CA TYR A 139 -17.75 5.59 -10.46
C TYR A 139 -18.97 5.20 -11.31
N VAL A 140 -20.06 4.76 -10.69
CA VAL A 140 -21.34 4.55 -11.39
C VAL A 140 -21.89 5.82 -12.03
N ASP A 141 -21.71 6.99 -11.42
CA ASP A 141 -22.20 8.25 -11.97
C ASP A 141 -21.31 8.75 -13.12
N VAL A 142 -20.00 8.47 -13.04
CA VAL A 142 -19.07 8.68 -14.17
C VAL A 142 -19.45 7.76 -15.33
N ALA A 143 -19.77 6.50 -15.06
CA ALA A 143 -20.20 5.53 -16.07
C ALA A 143 -21.48 5.97 -16.81
N LYS A 144 -22.45 6.55 -16.08
CA LYS A 144 -23.71 7.08 -16.64
C LYS A 144 -23.50 8.20 -17.66
N ARG A 145 -22.38 8.93 -17.59
CA ARG A 145 -22.04 9.98 -18.56
C ARG A 145 -21.46 9.47 -19.87
N LYS A 146 -21.20 8.16 -19.97
CA LYS A 146 -20.81 7.47 -21.21
C LYS A 146 -19.57 8.06 -21.90
N TYR A 147 -18.60 8.52 -21.12
CA TYR A 147 -17.29 8.91 -21.66
C TYR A 147 -16.60 7.72 -22.35
N THR A 148 -15.83 8.00 -23.39
CA THR A 148 -14.93 6.99 -23.97
C THR A 148 -13.76 6.72 -23.01
N ASN A 149 -13.08 5.58 -23.17
CA ASN A 149 -11.94 5.26 -22.31
C ASN A 149 -10.85 6.34 -22.40
N ASP A 150 -10.57 6.85 -23.60
CA ASP A 150 -9.60 7.92 -23.81
C ASP A 150 -10.02 9.25 -23.16
N GLN A 151 -11.31 9.58 -23.18
CA GLN A 151 -11.83 10.77 -22.50
C GLN A 151 -11.67 10.66 -20.98
N ILE A 152 -11.90 9.48 -20.40
CA ILE A 152 -11.67 9.27 -18.96
C ILE A 152 -10.19 9.45 -18.64
N VAL A 153 -9.29 8.92 -19.47
CA VAL A 153 -7.84 9.10 -19.30
C VAL A 153 -7.44 10.57 -19.40
N ASP A 154 -7.96 11.31 -20.39
CA ASP A 154 -7.71 12.74 -20.51
C ASP A 154 -8.23 13.51 -19.28
N LEU A 155 -9.42 13.17 -18.76
CA LEU A 155 -9.96 13.78 -17.55
C LEU A 155 -9.16 13.43 -16.28
N ILE A 156 -8.51 12.27 -16.24
CA ILE A 156 -7.59 11.89 -15.13
C ILE A 156 -6.35 12.80 -15.13
N TYR A 157 -5.83 13.13 -16.31
CA TYR A 157 -4.66 13.99 -16.46
C TYR A 157 -4.99 15.49 -16.38
N ASN A 158 -6.09 15.90 -17.01
CA ASN A 158 -6.55 17.27 -17.15
C ASN A 158 -8.04 17.36 -16.77
N PRO A 159 -8.36 17.36 -15.46
CA PRO A 159 -9.73 17.46 -15.02
C PRO A 159 -10.37 18.79 -15.42
N LYS A 160 -11.63 18.70 -15.87
CA LYS A 160 -12.46 19.84 -16.28
C LYS A 160 -13.57 20.07 -15.26
N PRO A 161 -13.50 21.12 -14.43
CA PRO A 161 -14.54 21.45 -13.45
C PRO A 161 -15.92 21.62 -14.07
N GLU A 162 -15.99 22.02 -15.35
CA GLU A 162 -17.25 22.22 -16.10
C GLU A 162 -18.06 20.93 -16.21
N HIS A 163 -17.39 19.78 -16.21
CA HIS A 163 -18.08 18.50 -16.26
C HIS A 163 -18.80 18.25 -14.92
N TRP A 164 -18.20 18.59 -13.77
CA TRP A 164 -18.73 18.26 -12.45
C TRP A 164 -18.81 19.49 -11.54
N PRO A 165 -19.75 20.43 -11.80
CA PRO A 165 -19.79 21.73 -11.11
C PRO A 165 -20.12 21.61 -9.61
N ASP A 166 -20.84 20.57 -9.20
CA ASP A 166 -21.24 20.34 -7.81
C ASP A 166 -20.13 19.66 -6.97
N TYR A 167 -18.98 19.37 -7.57
CA TYR A 167 -17.88 18.65 -6.94
C TYR A 167 -16.64 19.52 -6.79
N THR A 168 -15.82 19.19 -5.80
CA THR A 168 -14.49 19.80 -5.70
C THR A 168 -13.66 19.44 -6.92
N GLN A 169 -12.91 20.40 -7.47
CA GLN A 169 -12.01 20.14 -8.59
C GLN A 169 -11.08 18.96 -8.29
N MET A 170 -11.00 18.01 -9.22
CA MET A 170 -10.07 16.90 -9.10
C MET A 170 -8.65 17.43 -9.34
N ALA A 171 -7.66 16.93 -8.60
CA ALA A 171 -6.26 17.22 -8.89
C ALA A 171 -5.85 16.48 -10.17
N ALA A 172 -5.06 17.13 -11.03
CA ALA A 172 -4.43 16.50 -12.18
C ALA A 172 -3.54 15.34 -11.72
N MET A 173 -3.73 14.14 -12.30
CA MET A 173 -2.97 12.94 -11.95
C MET A 173 -2.12 12.41 -13.12
N PRO A 174 -1.18 13.19 -13.70
CA PRO A 174 -0.33 12.76 -14.81
C PRO A 174 0.65 11.64 -14.43
N GLN A 175 0.85 11.37 -13.14
CA GLN A 175 1.70 10.29 -12.65
C GLN A 175 1.16 8.88 -12.97
N VAL A 176 -0.12 8.75 -13.31
CA VAL A 176 -0.73 7.44 -13.59
C VAL A 176 -0.31 6.99 -15.00
N PRO A 177 0.32 5.81 -15.17
CA PRO A 177 0.66 5.31 -16.50
C PRO A 177 -0.59 5.11 -17.35
N LYS A 178 -0.52 5.50 -18.63
CA LYS A 178 -1.66 5.44 -19.56
C LYS A 178 -2.29 4.04 -19.66
N ALA A 179 -1.48 2.99 -19.59
CA ALA A 179 -1.95 1.61 -19.61
C ALA A 179 -2.85 1.27 -18.40
N ASP A 180 -2.50 1.75 -17.20
CA ASP A 180 -3.29 1.54 -15.99
C ASP A 180 -4.56 2.40 -16.03
N ALA A 181 -4.45 3.65 -16.47
CA ALA A 181 -5.58 4.55 -16.62
C ALA A 181 -6.63 3.99 -17.61
N LEU A 182 -6.19 3.36 -18.71
CA LEU A 182 -7.09 2.70 -19.66
C LEU A 182 -7.83 1.50 -19.06
N LYS A 183 -7.16 0.69 -18.22
CA LYS A 183 -7.81 -0.43 -17.51
C LYS A 183 -8.85 0.08 -16.52
N ILE A 184 -8.53 1.13 -15.78
CA ILE A 184 -9.46 1.78 -14.85
C ILE A 184 -10.66 2.36 -15.63
N ALA A 185 -10.41 3.04 -16.74
CA ALA A 185 -11.46 3.60 -17.59
C ALA A 185 -12.39 2.52 -18.18
N ALA A 186 -11.82 1.40 -18.65
CA ALA A 186 -12.59 0.27 -19.15
C ALA A 186 -13.50 -0.33 -18.06
N TRP A 187 -13.00 -0.45 -16.83
CA TRP A 187 -13.79 -0.88 -15.69
C TRP A 187 -14.89 0.12 -15.33
N ILE A 188 -14.58 1.42 -15.22
CA ILE A 188 -15.60 2.46 -14.94
C ILE A 188 -16.73 2.36 -15.96
N ASN A 189 -16.39 2.22 -17.24
CA ASN A 189 -17.38 2.08 -18.31
C ASN A 189 -18.21 0.79 -18.27
N SER A 190 -17.80 -0.22 -17.51
CA SER A 190 -18.57 -1.44 -17.27
C SER A 190 -19.55 -1.36 -16.09
N LEU A 191 -19.47 -0.30 -15.28
CA LEU A 191 -20.37 -0.06 -14.14
C LEU A 191 -21.69 0.62 -14.55
N LYS A 192 -22.05 0.54 -15.84
CA LYS A 192 -23.26 1.14 -16.41
C LYS A 192 -24.52 0.37 -16.04
#